data_AF-A0A5B7B903-F1
#
_entry.id   AF-A0A5B7B903-F1
#
_cell.length_a   1.000
_cell.length_b   1.000
_cell.length_c   1.000
_cell.angle_alpha   90.00
_cell.angle_beta   90.00
_cell.angle_gamma   90.00
#
_symmetry.space_group_name_H-M   'P 1'
#
loop_
_entity.id
_entity.type
_entity.pdbx_description
1 polymer ?
#
loop_
_entity_poly.entity_id
_entity_poly.type
_entity_poly.pdbx_seq_one_letter_code
_entity_poly.pdbx_strand_id
1 'polypeptide(L)'
;ELIVTTTSPYEQAAFGSKTDWRVRAISATNLYLRVNHIYVNSEDIKETGYTYIMPKNILKKFICIADLRTQIAGYLYGISPPDNPQVKEIRCIAMPPQWGTHQQVHIPSALPEHDFLNDLEPLGWMHTQPNELPQLSPQDLTNHARILENNKQWDGEKCIILTCSFTPGSCSLTAYKLTPTGYEWGRANKDTGSNPHGYLPTHYEKVQMLLSDRFLGFYMIPDSGPWNYNFMGVKHTVSMKYGIKLGTPREYYNEDHRPTHFLEFSNLEEGETAEGDREDTFS
;
A
#
# COMPACT_ATOMS: atom_id res chain seq x y z
N GLU A 1 3.31 48.72 7.34
CA GLU A 1 2.04 48.26 6.73
C GLU A 1 2.09 46.75 6.65
N LEU A 2 1.26 46.05 7.42
CA LEU A 2 1.26 44.59 7.49
C LEU A 2 0.19 44.10 6.52
N ILE A 3 0.60 43.69 5.32
CA ILE A 3 -0.31 43.17 4.30
C ILE A 3 -0.72 41.76 4.75
N VAL A 4 -1.86 41.66 5.44
CA VAL A 4 -2.49 40.39 5.76
C VAL A 4 -3.34 39.98 4.56
N THR A 5 -2.76 39.20 3.65
CA THR A 5 -3.52 38.51 2.61
C THR A 5 -4.28 37.34 3.25
N THR A 6 -5.60 37.47 3.37
CA THR A 6 -6.49 36.36 3.74
C THR A 6 -6.56 35.36 2.60
N THR A 7 -5.73 34.32 2.65
CA THR A 7 -5.84 33.17 1.75
C THR A 7 -7.04 32.30 2.11
N SER A 8 -7.74 31.79 1.10
CA SER A 8 -8.87 30.88 1.33
C SER A 8 -8.38 29.52 1.89
N PRO A 9 -9.24 28.74 2.58
CA PRO A 9 -8.87 27.40 3.07
C PRO A 9 -8.36 26.46 1.97
N TYR A 10 -8.88 26.62 0.75
CA TYR A 10 -8.43 25.87 -0.43
C TYR A 10 -7.00 26.25 -0.86
N GLU A 11 -6.68 27.54 -0.87
CA GLU A 11 -5.33 28.02 -1.17
C GLU A 11 -4.34 27.63 -0.08
N GLN A 12 -4.73 27.63 1.19
CA GLN A 12 -3.88 27.14 2.27
C GLN A 12 -3.60 25.64 2.15
N ALA A 13 -4.60 24.82 1.78
CA ALA A 13 -4.42 23.40 1.51
C ALA A 13 -3.53 23.15 0.28
N ALA A 14 -3.68 23.95 -0.79
CA ALA A 14 -2.85 23.90 -1.98
C ALA A 14 -1.40 24.36 -1.71
N PHE A 15 -1.20 25.36 -0.85
CA PHE A 15 0.13 25.86 -0.50
C PHE A 15 0.89 24.89 0.43
N GLY A 16 0.20 24.27 1.40
CA GLY A 16 0.76 23.20 2.23
C GLY A 16 1.13 21.94 1.43
N SER A 17 0.41 21.68 0.33
CA SER A 17 0.73 20.60 -0.62
C SER A 17 2.07 20.83 -1.34
N LYS A 18 2.35 22.05 -1.83
CA LYS A 18 3.53 22.34 -2.68
C LYS A 18 4.89 22.13 -2.00
N THR A 19 5.01 22.32 -0.68
CA THR A 19 6.27 22.15 0.07
C THR A 19 6.44 20.75 0.68
N ASP A 20 5.35 20.06 1.02
CA ASP A 20 5.40 18.79 1.75
C ASP A 20 5.75 17.58 0.87
N TRP A 21 5.28 17.52 -0.38
CA TRP A 21 5.52 16.33 -1.23
C TRP A 21 6.98 16.21 -1.69
N ARG A 22 7.71 17.32 -1.88
CA ARG A 22 9.11 17.30 -2.32
C ARG A 22 10.05 16.74 -1.24
N VAL A 23 9.85 17.16 0.01
CA VAL A 23 10.63 16.65 1.15
C VAL A 23 10.39 15.15 1.31
N ARG A 24 9.14 14.71 1.18
CA ARG A 24 8.81 13.28 1.20
C ARG A 24 9.37 12.52 0.00
N ALA A 25 9.37 13.11 -1.20
CA ALA A 25 9.98 12.52 -2.39
C ALA A 25 11.48 12.27 -2.22
N ILE A 26 12.22 13.26 -1.69
CA ILE A 26 13.65 13.10 -1.37
C ILE A 26 13.84 12.04 -0.28
N SER A 27 12.98 12.03 0.74
CA SER A 27 13.09 11.03 1.81
C SER A 27 12.81 9.62 1.32
N ALA A 28 11.87 9.45 0.37
CA ALA A 28 11.50 8.17 -0.20
C ALA A 28 12.65 7.54 -1.03
N THR A 29 13.58 8.33 -1.57
CA THR A 29 14.76 7.78 -2.28
C THR A 29 15.66 6.96 -1.36
N ASN A 30 15.53 7.12 -0.04
CA ASN A 30 16.32 6.38 0.97
C ASN A 30 15.61 5.11 1.48
N LEU A 31 14.42 4.76 0.98
CA LEU A 31 13.69 3.56 1.42
C LEU A 31 14.49 2.27 1.21
N TYR A 32 15.34 2.20 0.18
CA TYR A 32 16.21 1.05 -0.06
C TYR A 32 17.21 0.78 1.08
N LEU A 33 17.56 1.79 1.90
CA LEU A 33 18.45 1.57 3.05
C LEU A 33 17.75 0.74 4.13
N ARG A 34 16.44 0.92 4.29
CA ARG A 34 15.64 0.21 5.31
C ARG A 34 15.49 -1.27 4.98
N VAL A 35 15.57 -1.65 3.70
CA VAL A 35 15.39 -3.04 3.28
C VAL A 35 16.53 -3.98 3.71
N ASN A 36 17.63 -3.42 4.23
CA ASN A 36 18.74 -4.17 4.83
C ASN A 36 18.42 -4.63 6.26
N HIS A 37 17.49 -3.94 6.93
CA HIS A 37 17.12 -4.19 8.33
C HIS A 37 15.60 -4.40 8.41
N ILE A 38 15.18 -5.65 8.21
CA ILE A 38 13.79 -6.05 8.28
C ILE A 38 13.61 -7.01 9.46
N TYR A 39 12.72 -6.65 10.37
CA TYR A 39 12.34 -7.45 11.52
C TYR A 39 10.95 -8.07 11.29
N VAL A 40 10.74 -9.28 11.79
CA VAL A 40 9.44 -9.95 11.76
C VAL A 40 9.02 -10.16 13.21
N ASN A 41 7.84 -9.68 13.57
CA ASN A 41 7.29 -9.88 14.90
C ASN A 41 6.89 -11.35 15.07
N SER A 42 7.55 -12.02 16.02
CA SER A 42 7.33 -13.43 16.32
C SER A 42 6.68 -13.67 17.69
N GLU A 43 6.19 -12.62 18.34
CA GLU A 43 5.64 -12.69 19.70
C GLU A 43 4.16 -13.07 19.68
N ASP A 44 3.72 -13.86 20.68
CA ASP A 44 2.32 -14.27 20.89
C ASP A 44 1.66 -14.98 19.69
N ILE A 45 2.46 -15.68 18.88
CA ILE A 45 1.96 -16.46 17.75
C ILE A 45 1.45 -17.81 18.26
N LYS A 46 0.22 -18.16 17.89
CA LYS A 46 -0.32 -19.51 18.14
C LYS A 46 0.42 -20.53 17.28
N GLU A 47 0.78 -21.66 17.87
CA GLU A 47 1.37 -22.81 17.14
C GLU A 47 0.37 -23.47 16.16
N THR A 48 -0.92 -23.15 16.30
CA THR A 48 -1.99 -23.66 15.45
C THR A 48 -2.35 -22.65 14.37
N GLY A 49 -2.18 -23.03 13.10
CA GLY A 49 -2.55 -22.21 11.95
C GLY A 49 -1.58 -22.37 10.78
N TYR A 50 -1.81 -21.59 9.74
CA TYR A 50 -0.91 -21.54 8.58
C TYR A 50 0.33 -20.71 8.85
N THR A 51 1.47 -21.14 8.32
CA THR A 51 2.70 -20.35 8.28
C THR A 51 2.87 -19.70 6.91
N TYR A 52 3.02 -18.38 6.87
CA TYR A 52 3.15 -17.62 5.61
C TYR A 52 4.62 -17.35 5.28
N ILE A 53 5.02 -17.62 4.05
CA ILE A 53 6.40 -17.38 3.58
C ILE A 53 6.38 -16.27 2.54
N MET A 54 7.00 -15.14 2.88
CA MET A 54 7.14 -13.98 2.00
C MET A 54 8.53 -13.99 1.34
N PRO A 55 8.63 -14.00 -0.01
CA PRO A 55 9.92 -13.92 -0.68
C PRO A 55 10.49 -12.50 -0.57
N LYS A 56 11.78 -12.39 -0.23
CA LYS A 56 12.39 -11.08 0.07
C LYS A 56 12.38 -10.14 -1.13
N ASN A 57 12.47 -10.65 -2.36
CA ASN A 57 12.54 -9.80 -3.56
C ASN A 57 11.29 -8.91 -3.71
N ILE A 58 10.09 -9.47 -3.52
CA ILE A 58 8.86 -8.69 -3.66
C ILE A 58 8.68 -7.76 -2.47
N LEU A 59 8.99 -8.21 -1.25
CA LEU A 59 8.94 -7.36 -0.05
C LEU A 59 9.86 -6.13 -0.17
N LYS A 60 11.10 -6.34 -0.59
CA LYS A 60 12.07 -5.25 -0.79
C LYS A 60 11.55 -4.24 -1.81
N LYS A 61 11.01 -4.71 -2.93
CA LYS A 61 10.40 -3.81 -3.93
C LYS A 61 9.18 -3.09 -3.36
N PHE A 62 8.33 -3.75 -2.57
CA PHE A 62 7.14 -3.15 -1.94
C PHE A 62 7.52 -1.98 -1.04
N ILE A 63 8.56 -2.15 -0.23
CA ILE A 63 9.12 -1.09 0.62
C ILE A 63 9.68 0.05 -0.25
N CYS A 64 10.43 -0.25 -1.32
CA CYS A 64 11.05 0.77 -2.17
C CYS A 64 10.05 1.59 -3.00
N ILE A 65 8.86 1.08 -3.28
CA ILE A 65 7.84 1.82 -4.03
C ILE A 65 6.90 2.65 -3.15
N ALA A 66 7.05 2.60 -1.83
CA ALA A 66 6.15 3.24 -0.87
C ALA A 66 6.46 4.73 -0.64
N ASP A 67 5.59 5.38 0.15
CA ASP A 67 5.84 6.67 0.80
C ASP A 67 5.98 6.46 2.32
N LEU A 68 6.75 7.31 2.99
CA LEU A 68 6.98 7.19 4.44
C LEU A 68 5.77 7.61 5.28
N ARG A 69 4.84 8.40 4.72
CA ARG A 69 3.70 8.97 5.45
C ARG A 69 2.37 8.42 4.95
N THR A 70 2.29 8.09 3.67
CA THR A 70 1.06 7.64 3.02
C THR A 70 1.10 6.15 2.83
N GLN A 71 0.06 5.46 3.31
CA GLN A 71 -0.03 4.02 3.19
C GLN A 71 -0.25 3.61 1.73
N ILE A 72 0.39 2.51 1.34
CA ILE A 72 0.13 1.78 0.10
C ILE A 72 -0.17 0.33 0.46
N ALA A 73 -0.88 -0.38 -0.42
CA ALA A 73 -1.33 -1.74 -0.21
C ALA A 73 -1.17 -2.61 -1.46
N GLY A 74 -1.09 -3.91 -1.26
CA GLY A 74 -1.08 -4.91 -2.33
C GLY A 74 -1.80 -6.17 -1.88
N TYR A 75 -2.54 -6.80 -2.80
CA TYR A 75 -3.19 -8.09 -2.56
C TYR A 75 -2.17 -9.21 -2.65
N LEU A 76 -2.26 -10.16 -1.72
CA LEU A 76 -1.37 -11.31 -1.62
C LEU A 76 -2.00 -12.51 -2.29
N TYR A 77 -1.26 -13.13 -3.20
CA TYR A 77 -1.63 -14.38 -3.85
C TYR A 77 -0.51 -15.40 -3.68
N GLY A 78 -0.89 -16.65 -3.46
CA GLY A 78 0.08 -17.69 -3.20
C GLY A 78 -0.48 -19.09 -3.33
N ILE A 79 0.32 -20.06 -2.90
CA ILE A 79 -0.04 -21.48 -2.97
C ILE A 79 0.65 -22.23 -1.84
N SER A 80 0.05 -23.32 -1.38
CA SER A 80 0.74 -24.26 -0.50
C SER A 80 1.71 -25.15 -1.30
N PRO A 81 2.92 -25.40 -0.80
CA PRO A 81 3.79 -26.44 -1.36
C PRO A 81 3.07 -27.80 -1.40
N PRO A 82 3.30 -28.64 -2.43
CA PRO A 82 2.67 -29.96 -2.54
C PRO A 82 2.90 -30.85 -1.31
N ASP A 83 4.07 -30.69 -0.68
CA ASP A 83 4.51 -31.51 0.45
C ASP A 83 3.98 -31.00 1.80
N ASN A 84 3.51 -29.75 1.89
CA ASN A 84 3.09 -29.15 3.15
C ASN A 84 1.92 -28.17 3.01
N PRO A 85 0.67 -28.62 3.24
CA PRO A 85 -0.52 -27.78 3.12
C PRO A 85 -0.65 -26.72 4.22
N GLN A 86 0.07 -26.86 5.35
CA GLN A 86 0.06 -25.88 6.44
C GLN A 86 0.95 -24.65 6.16
N VAL A 87 1.74 -24.68 5.09
CA VAL A 87 2.56 -23.55 4.66
C VAL A 87 1.88 -22.85 3.49
N LYS A 88 1.91 -21.52 3.50
CA LYS A 88 1.42 -20.66 2.41
C LYS A 88 2.57 -19.84 1.85
N GLU A 89 3.04 -20.18 0.65
CA GLU A 89 4.07 -19.41 -0.03
C GLU A 89 3.45 -18.28 -0.85
N ILE A 90 3.74 -17.03 -0.49
CA ILE A 90 3.28 -15.86 -1.21
C ILE A 90 4.07 -15.76 -2.51
N ARG A 91 3.40 -15.91 -3.66
CA ARG A 91 4.04 -15.88 -4.98
C ARG A 91 3.88 -14.56 -5.70
N CYS A 92 2.80 -13.83 -5.41
CA CYS A 92 2.46 -12.62 -6.14
C CYS A 92 1.92 -11.53 -5.21
N ILE A 93 2.34 -10.29 -5.47
CA ILE A 93 1.66 -9.09 -5.00
C ILE A 93 0.97 -8.42 -6.18
N ALA A 94 -0.36 -8.33 -6.13
CA ALA A 94 -1.13 -7.57 -7.09
C ALA A 94 -1.36 -6.15 -6.56
N MET A 95 -0.91 -5.14 -7.30
CA MET A 95 -1.04 -3.72 -6.96
C MET A 95 -2.31 -3.15 -7.60
N PRO A 96 -3.39 -2.91 -6.84
CA PRO A 96 -4.59 -2.28 -7.38
C PRO A 96 -4.41 -0.76 -7.55
N PRO A 97 -5.22 -0.11 -8.40
CA PRO A 97 -5.41 1.35 -8.37
C PRO A 97 -5.77 1.81 -6.96
N GLN A 98 -5.04 2.74 -6.36
CA GLN A 98 -5.27 3.09 -4.95
C GLN A 98 -4.76 4.48 -4.59
N TRP A 99 -5.30 5.02 -3.50
CA TRP A 99 -4.73 6.17 -2.80
C TRP A 99 -4.77 5.90 -1.30
N GLY A 100 -3.99 6.65 -0.52
CA GLY A 100 -3.86 6.39 0.91
C GLY A 100 -3.84 7.67 1.74
N THR A 101 -3.91 7.45 3.03
CA THR A 101 -3.69 8.46 4.06
C THR A 101 -2.60 7.94 4.99
N HIS A 102 -2.37 8.62 6.11
CA HIS A 102 -1.47 8.11 7.15
C HIS A 102 -2.10 6.99 8.00
N GLN A 103 -3.42 6.80 7.93
CA GLN A 103 -4.15 5.83 8.77
C GLN A 103 -4.74 4.66 7.99
N GLN A 104 -5.09 4.85 6.72
CA GLN A 104 -5.77 3.83 5.92
C GLN A 104 -5.45 3.99 4.42
N VAL A 105 -5.73 2.92 3.68
CA VAL A 105 -5.68 2.85 2.22
C VAL A 105 -7.09 2.75 1.63
N HIS A 106 -7.27 3.32 0.44
CA HIS A 106 -8.51 3.25 -0.32
C HIS A 106 -8.26 2.52 -1.63
N ILE A 107 -8.92 1.36 -1.77
CA ILE A 107 -8.79 0.45 -2.90
C ILE A 107 -10.19 0.22 -3.50
N PRO A 108 -10.32 0.04 -4.83
CA PRO A 108 -11.58 -0.32 -5.46
C PRO A 108 -12.12 -1.64 -4.92
N SER A 109 -13.44 -1.78 -4.93
CA SER A 109 -14.09 -3.02 -4.47
C SER A 109 -13.85 -4.21 -5.40
N ALA A 110 -13.48 -3.97 -6.66
CA ALA A 110 -13.15 -5.02 -7.61
C ALA A 110 -11.82 -5.69 -7.21
N LEU A 111 -11.82 -7.02 -7.12
CA LEU A 111 -10.59 -7.79 -6.96
C LEU A 111 -9.88 -7.97 -8.31
N PRO A 112 -8.55 -8.19 -8.30
CA PRO A 112 -7.79 -8.42 -9.51
C PRO A 112 -8.14 -9.79 -10.12
N GLU A 113 -8.44 -9.80 -11.41
CA GLU A 113 -8.71 -11.01 -12.20
C GLU A 113 -7.70 -11.11 -13.34
N HIS A 114 -7.01 -12.24 -13.44
CA HIS A 114 -6.04 -12.52 -14.51
C HIS A 114 -5.65 -13.99 -14.55
N ASP A 115 -5.30 -14.52 -15.73
CA ASP A 115 -4.94 -15.92 -15.92
C ASP A 115 -3.81 -16.42 -15.00
N PHE A 116 -2.74 -15.62 -14.85
CA PHE A 116 -1.65 -15.90 -13.88
C PHE A 116 -2.08 -16.00 -12.41
N LEU A 117 -3.27 -15.53 -12.04
CA LEU A 117 -3.79 -15.65 -10.68
C LEU A 117 -4.68 -16.88 -10.51
N ASN A 118 -5.13 -17.54 -11.58
CA ASN A 118 -6.07 -18.66 -11.50
C ASN A 118 -5.49 -19.87 -10.76
N ASP A 119 -4.18 -20.08 -10.85
CA ASP A 119 -3.46 -21.17 -10.16
C ASP A 119 -3.06 -20.80 -8.72
N LEU A 120 -3.38 -19.59 -8.27
CA LEU A 120 -3.06 -19.08 -6.94
C LEU A 120 -4.32 -18.84 -6.12
N GLU A 121 -4.25 -19.03 -4.81
CA GLU A 121 -5.31 -18.65 -3.89
C GLU A 121 -5.01 -17.26 -3.28
N PRO A 122 -6.07 -16.45 -3.01
CA PRO A 122 -5.90 -15.21 -2.28
C PRO A 122 -5.48 -15.50 -0.83
N LEU A 123 -4.44 -14.80 -0.36
CA LEU A 123 -3.90 -14.90 1.00
C LEU A 123 -4.11 -13.60 1.79
N GLY A 124 -4.98 -12.71 1.31
CA GLY A 124 -5.29 -11.44 1.94
C GLY A 124 -4.55 -10.26 1.32
N TRP A 125 -4.06 -9.35 2.15
CA TRP A 125 -3.40 -8.12 1.68
C TRP A 125 -2.30 -7.66 2.63
N MET A 126 -1.39 -6.87 2.09
CA MET A 126 -0.36 -6.18 2.86
C MET A 126 -0.46 -4.68 2.65
N HIS A 127 -0.02 -3.90 3.64
CA HIS A 127 0.12 -2.46 3.50
C HIS A 127 1.25 -1.89 4.33
N THR A 128 1.74 -0.71 3.92
CA THR A 128 2.70 0.05 4.71
C THR A 128 2.01 0.81 5.83
N GLN A 129 2.71 1.01 6.94
CA GLN A 129 2.26 1.83 8.07
C GLN A 129 3.37 2.83 8.44
N PRO A 130 3.07 4.13 8.57
CA PRO A 130 4.08 5.14 8.91
C PRO A 130 4.71 4.93 10.29
N ASN A 131 3.92 4.43 11.23
CA ASN A 131 4.33 4.14 12.60
C ASN A 131 3.99 2.70 12.93
N GLU A 132 4.85 2.04 13.71
CA GLU A 132 4.57 0.72 14.25
C GLU A 132 3.49 0.81 15.33
N LEU A 133 2.42 0.01 15.16
CA LEU A 133 1.34 -0.10 16.12
C LEU A 133 1.48 -1.40 16.91
N PRO A 134 1.21 -1.40 18.24
CA PRO A 134 1.25 -2.62 19.04
C PRO A 134 0.09 -3.57 18.73
N GLN A 135 -0.94 -3.08 18.04
CA GLN A 135 -2.17 -3.79 17.69
C GLN A 135 -2.55 -3.53 16.24
N LEU A 136 -3.35 -4.43 15.67
CA LEU A 136 -4.01 -4.18 14.39
C LEU A 136 -4.84 -2.89 14.49
N SER A 137 -4.94 -2.10 13.40
CA SER A 137 -5.80 -0.92 13.44
C SER A 137 -7.27 -1.32 13.28
N PRO A 138 -8.22 -0.62 13.91
CA PRO A 138 -9.65 -0.86 13.68
C PRO A 138 -10.06 -0.66 12.21
N GLN A 139 -9.36 0.24 11.50
CA GLN A 139 -9.54 0.48 10.08
C GLN A 139 -9.16 -0.75 9.25
N ASP A 140 -8.01 -1.36 9.51
CA ASP A 140 -7.56 -2.57 8.80
C ASP A 140 -8.51 -3.74 9.05
N LEU A 141 -8.98 -3.89 10.30
CA LEU A 141 -9.95 -4.91 10.68
C LEU A 141 -11.27 -4.75 9.93
N THR A 142 -11.81 -3.52 9.92
CA THR A 142 -13.05 -3.18 9.21
C THR A 142 -12.90 -3.39 7.70
N ASN A 143 -11.78 -2.96 7.13
CA ASN A 143 -11.49 -3.12 5.70
C ASN A 143 -11.38 -4.59 5.31
N HIS A 144 -10.64 -5.39 6.08
CA HIS A 144 -10.48 -6.81 5.81
C HIS A 144 -11.81 -7.58 5.94
N ALA A 145 -12.63 -7.27 6.96
CA ALA A 145 -13.96 -7.86 7.12
C ALA A 145 -14.89 -7.51 5.94
N ARG A 146 -14.87 -6.26 5.46
CA ARG A 146 -15.64 -5.85 4.27
C ARG A 146 -15.16 -6.54 2.99
N ILE A 147 -13.85 -6.77 2.84
CA ILE A 147 -13.33 -7.50 1.68
C ILE A 147 -13.80 -8.95 1.72
N LEU A 148 -13.74 -9.62 2.89
CA LEU A 148 -14.25 -10.98 3.07
C LEU A 148 -15.75 -11.09 2.76
N GLU A 149 -16.56 -10.14 3.25
CA GLU A 149 -18.01 -10.14 3.02
C GLU A 149 -18.36 -10.02 1.54
N ASN A 150 -17.65 -9.15 0.81
CA ASN A 150 -17.92 -8.89 -0.59
C ASN A 150 -17.33 -9.96 -1.53
N ASN A 151 -16.37 -10.76 -1.08
CA ASN A 151 -15.60 -11.67 -1.93
C ASN A 151 -15.56 -13.09 -1.36
N LYS A 152 -16.43 -13.96 -1.89
CA LYS A 152 -16.51 -15.38 -1.49
C LYS A 152 -15.26 -16.20 -1.81
N GLN A 153 -14.36 -15.68 -2.65
CA GLN A 153 -13.09 -16.33 -2.95
C GLN A 153 -12.11 -16.26 -1.77
N TRP A 154 -12.26 -15.29 -0.88
CA TRP A 154 -11.40 -15.13 0.29
C TRP A 154 -11.89 -16.00 1.44
N ASP A 155 -10.97 -16.80 1.98
CA ASP A 155 -11.21 -17.64 3.14
C ASP A 155 -10.68 -16.92 4.40
N GLY A 156 -11.56 -16.68 5.38
CA GLY A 156 -11.20 -16.00 6.63
C GLY A 156 -10.14 -16.72 7.48
N GLU A 157 -9.96 -18.03 7.28
CA GLU A 157 -8.92 -18.80 7.97
C GLU A 157 -7.54 -18.73 7.27
N LYS A 158 -7.52 -18.33 5.99
CA LYS A 158 -6.30 -18.26 5.15
C LYS A 158 -5.87 -16.85 4.77
N CYS A 159 -6.80 -15.90 4.79
CA CYS A 159 -6.51 -14.52 4.42
C CYS A 159 -5.96 -13.76 5.61
N ILE A 160 -4.86 -13.04 5.39
CA ILE A 160 -4.18 -12.27 6.44
C ILE A 160 -4.11 -10.78 6.09
N ILE A 161 -3.84 -9.98 7.11
CA ILE A 161 -3.44 -8.59 7.00
C ILE A 161 -1.97 -8.53 7.41
N LEU A 162 -1.12 -8.10 6.49
CA LEU A 162 0.30 -7.93 6.76
C LEU A 162 0.62 -6.44 6.85
N THR A 163 1.07 -6.00 8.02
CA THR A 163 1.49 -4.63 8.25
C THR A 163 2.99 -4.51 8.08
N CYS A 164 3.44 -3.55 7.28
CA CYS A 164 4.85 -3.20 7.10
C CYS A 164 5.11 -1.81 7.67
N SER A 165 5.58 -1.76 8.91
CA SER A 165 5.78 -0.53 9.67
C SER A 165 7.17 0.05 9.47
N PHE A 166 7.26 1.37 9.28
CA PHE A 166 8.55 2.07 9.15
C PHE A 166 9.11 2.49 10.52
N THR A 167 10.02 1.68 11.04
CA THR A 167 10.81 1.96 12.25
C THR A 167 12.08 2.75 11.92
N PRO A 168 12.73 3.47 12.85
CA PRO A 168 13.97 4.20 12.54
C PRO A 168 15.05 3.32 11.89
N GLY A 169 15.44 3.64 10.66
CA GLY A 169 16.47 2.90 9.89
C GLY A 169 16.10 1.48 9.44
N SER A 170 14.86 1.02 9.69
CA SER A 170 14.45 -0.37 9.47
C SER A 170 12.98 -0.47 9.05
N CYS A 171 12.49 -1.70 8.87
CA CYS A 171 11.07 -2.03 8.73
C CYS A 171 10.71 -3.17 9.69
N SER A 172 9.50 -3.13 10.25
CA SER A 172 8.95 -4.20 11.09
C SER A 172 7.70 -4.78 10.43
N LEU A 173 7.59 -6.11 10.40
CA LEU A 173 6.48 -6.84 9.78
C LEU A 173 5.69 -7.59 10.84
N THR A 174 4.36 -7.43 10.80
CA THR A 174 3.45 -8.27 11.59
C THR A 174 2.33 -8.77 10.71
N ALA A 175 1.98 -10.06 10.84
CA ALA A 175 0.86 -10.67 10.13
C ALA A 175 -0.27 -10.97 11.12
N TYR A 176 -1.49 -10.63 10.72
CA TYR A 176 -2.69 -10.80 11.51
C TYR A 176 -3.74 -11.58 10.73
N LYS A 177 -4.56 -12.34 11.45
CA LYS A 177 -5.78 -12.97 10.94
C LYS A 177 -6.96 -12.52 11.78
N LEU A 178 -8.14 -12.37 11.18
CA LEU A 178 -9.34 -12.08 11.94
C LEU A 178 -9.84 -13.31 12.69
N THR A 179 -10.37 -13.10 13.89
CA THR A 179 -11.17 -14.12 14.57
C THR A 179 -12.62 -14.03 14.08
N PRO A 180 -13.44 -15.09 14.27
CA PRO A 180 -14.86 -15.03 13.90
C PRO A 180 -15.61 -13.86 14.55
N THR A 181 -15.29 -13.53 15.80
CA THR A 181 -15.88 -12.37 16.49
C THR A 181 -15.41 -11.05 15.89
N GLY A 182 -14.13 -10.97 15.48
CA GLY A 182 -13.61 -9.80 14.78
C GLY A 182 -14.22 -9.57 13.41
N TYR A 183 -14.46 -10.64 12.65
CA TYR A 183 -15.19 -10.56 11.38
C TYR A 183 -16.60 -9.99 11.59
N GLU A 184 -17.34 -10.52 12.56
CA GLU A 184 -18.70 -10.06 12.90
C GLU A 184 -18.74 -8.59 13.33
N TRP A 185 -17.77 -8.15 14.14
CA TRP A 185 -17.66 -6.75 14.51
C TRP A 185 -17.27 -5.87 13.32
N GLY A 186 -16.28 -6.30 12.53
CA GLY A 186 -15.74 -5.52 11.40
C GLY A 186 -16.76 -5.29 10.28
N ARG A 187 -17.60 -6.28 9.97
CA ARG A 187 -18.68 -6.11 8.96
C ARG A 187 -19.76 -5.14 9.43
N ALA A 188 -20.07 -5.12 10.73
CA ALA A 188 -21.08 -4.26 11.31
C ALA A 188 -20.57 -2.82 11.55
N ASN A 189 -19.26 -2.64 11.66
CA ASN A 189 -18.66 -1.35 11.99
C ASN A 189 -18.84 -0.31 10.86
N LYS A 190 -19.38 0.86 11.25
CA LYS A 190 -19.53 2.04 10.40
C LYS A 190 -18.70 3.23 10.88
N ASP A 191 -18.14 3.16 12.07
CA ASP A 191 -17.32 4.23 12.64
C ASP A 191 -15.89 4.14 12.08
N THR A 192 -15.42 5.24 11.50
CA THR A 192 -14.10 5.39 10.91
C THR A 192 -13.10 6.08 11.86
N GLY A 193 -13.51 6.43 13.07
CA GLY A 193 -12.66 7.00 14.11
C GLY A 193 -11.54 6.06 14.55
N SER A 194 -10.55 6.60 15.26
CA SER A 194 -9.40 5.81 15.75
C SER A 194 -9.74 4.85 16.88
N ASN A 195 -10.83 5.10 17.63
CA ASN A 195 -11.29 4.28 18.75
C ASN A 195 -12.79 3.96 18.61
N PRO A 196 -13.18 3.15 17.62
CA PRO A 196 -14.58 2.83 17.40
C PRO A 196 -15.13 1.95 18.54
N HIS A 197 -16.40 2.15 18.85
CA HIS A 197 -17.06 1.46 19.96
C HIS A 197 -17.06 -0.06 19.77
N GLY A 198 -16.67 -0.79 20.83
CA GLY A 198 -16.68 -2.25 20.85
C GLY A 198 -15.46 -2.90 20.18
N TYR A 199 -14.46 -2.13 19.72
CA TYR A 199 -13.19 -2.69 19.26
C TYR A 199 -12.44 -3.37 20.41
N LEU A 200 -11.99 -4.61 20.20
CA LEU A 200 -11.28 -5.41 21.19
C LEU A 200 -10.05 -6.11 20.58
N PRO A 201 -8.94 -6.26 21.33
CA PRO A 201 -7.76 -7.02 20.90
C PRO A 201 -8.03 -8.49 20.58
N THR A 202 -9.16 -9.06 21.03
CA THR A 202 -9.58 -10.44 20.74
C THR A 202 -10.18 -10.62 19.35
N HIS A 203 -10.36 -9.54 18.58
CA HIS A 203 -10.90 -9.56 17.23
C HIS A 203 -9.88 -10.02 16.16
N TYR A 204 -8.61 -10.14 16.53
CA TYR A 204 -7.57 -10.61 15.63
C TYR A 204 -6.58 -11.48 16.40
N GLU A 205 -5.80 -12.25 15.66
CA GLU A 205 -4.69 -13.03 16.18
C GLU A 205 -3.46 -12.84 15.30
N LYS A 206 -2.27 -12.82 15.92
CA LYS A 206 -1.01 -12.81 15.18
C LYS A 206 -0.76 -14.19 14.58
N VAL A 207 -0.26 -14.22 13.35
CA VAL A 207 0.05 -15.46 12.63
C VAL A 207 1.51 -15.51 12.24
N GLN A 208 2.04 -16.73 12.07
CA GLN A 208 3.44 -16.93 11.76
C GLN A 208 3.77 -16.48 10.34
N MET A 209 4.79 -15.65 10.22
CA MET A 209 5.38 -15.27 8.94
C MET A 209 6.89 -15.46 8.95
N LEU A 210 7.43 -15.91 7.82
CA LEU A 210 8.87 -16.05 7.59
C LEU A 210 9.27 -15.36 6.28
N LEU A 211 10.50 -14.87 6.24
CA LEU A 211 11.10 -14.33 5.02
C LEU A 211 11.96 -15.41 4.35
N SER A 212 11.89 -15.51 3.03
CA SER A 212 12.64 -16.50 2.25
C SER A 212 13.39 -15.89 1.08
N ASP A 213 14.60 -16.39 0.84
CA ASP A 213 15.38 -16.15 -0.39
C ASP A 213 15.37 -17.37 -1.32
N ARG A 214 14.63 -18.44 -0.97
CA ARG A 214 14.63 -19.71 -1.72
C ARG A 214 13.87 -19.64 -3.04
N PHE A 215 12.95 -18.68 -3.17
CA PHE A 215 12.17 -18.46 -4.37
C PHE A 215 11.91 -16.97 -4.55
N LEU A 216 11.54 -16.61 -5.78
CA LEU A 216 11.17 -15.26 -6.14
C LEU A 216 9.65 -15.18 -6.30
N GLY A 217 9.08 -14.09 -5.81
CA GLY A 217 7.73 -13.70 -6.19
C GLY A 217 7.73 -12.75 -7.38
N PHE A 218 6.55 -12.46 -7.91
CA PHE A 218 6.33 -11.50 -8.99
C PHE A 218 5.25 -10.47 -8.63
N TYR A 219 5.06 -9.50 -9.51
CA TYR A 219 4.06 -8.45 -9.37
C TYR A 219 3.06 -8.48 -10.50
N MET A 220 1.82 -8.16 -10.16
CA MET A 220 0.78 -7.77 -11.11
C MET A 220 0.46 -6.30 -10.86
N ILE A 221 0.38 -5.50 -11.93
CA ILE A 221 0.09 -4.07 -11.88
C ILE A 221 -1.11 -3.75 -12.77
N PRO A 222 -1.76 -2.58 -12.64
CA PRO A 222 -2.88 -2.22 -13.51
C PRO A 222 -2.45 -2.23 -14.98
N ASP A 223 -3.33 -2.72 -15.85
CA ASP A 223 -3.08 -2.73 -17.29
C ASP A 223 -3.21 -1.35 -17.91
N SER A 224 -4.18 -0.57 -17.42
CA SER A 224 -4.51 0.80 -17.76
C SER A 224 -4.25 1.75 -16.59
N GLY A 225 -3.32 2.69 -16.80
CA GLY A 225 -2.92 3.68 -15.80
C GLY A 225 -2.00 3.13 -14.72
N PRO A 226 -1.56 3.99 -13.78
CA PRO A 226 -0.68 3.59 -12.70
C PRO A 226 -1.45 2.92 -11.55
N TRP A 227 -0.73 2.34 -10.60
CA TRP A 227 -1.32 1.87 -9.34
C TRP A 227 -1.54 3.03 -8.34
N ASN A 228 -0.72 4.07 -8.38
CA ASN A 228 -0.78 5.18 -7.42
C ASN A 228 -1.65 6.34 -7.94
N TYR A 229 -2.77 6.59 -7.26
CA TYR A 229 -3.70 7.68 -7.52
C TYR A 229 -3.64 8.81 -6.47
N ASN A 230 -2.65 8.83 -5.57
CA ASN A 230 -2.56 9.88 -4.55
C ASN A 230 -2.44 11.30 -5.12
N PHE A 231 -1.83 11.48 -6.29
CA PHE A 231 -1.78 12.78 -7.00
C PHE A 231 -2.90 12.95 -8.04
N MET A 232 -3.79 11.96 -8.17
CA MET A 232 -4.88 11.92 -9.15
C MET A 232 -6.19 11.44 -8.49
N GLY A 233 -6.44 11.84 -7.24
CA GLY A 233 -7.55 11.32 -6.43
C GLY A 233 -8.92 11.46 -7.09
N VAL A 234 -9.14 12.52 -7.89
CA VAL A 234 -10.37 12.73 -8.66
C VAL A 234 -10.64 11.66 -9.73
N LYS A 235 -9.61 10.93 -10.17
CA LYS A 235 -9.71 9.84 -11.15
C LYS A 235 -9.97 8.48 -10.48
N HIS A 236 -9.89 8.40 -9.16
CA HIS A 236 -10.15 7.17 -8.40
C HIS A 236 -11.61 7.11 -7.94
N THR A 237 -12.24 5.95 -8.09
CA THR A 237 -13.56 5.70 -7.52
C THR A 237 -13.62 4.28 -6.96
N VAL A 238 -14.38 4.07 -5.89
CA VAL A 238 -14.49 2.76 -5.23
C VAL A 238 -15.10 1.70 -6.16
N SER A 239 -16.00 2.10 -7.05
CA SER A 239 -16.68 1.22 -8.01
C SER A 239 -15.92 1.03 -9.32
N MET A 240 -14.71 1.58 -9.48
CA MET A 240 -13.96 1.42 -10.73
C MET A 240 -13.58 -0.04 -10.96
N LYS A 241 -13.62 -0.44 -12.23
CA LYS A 241 -13.06 -1.71 -12.70
C LYS A 241 -11.65 -1.45 -13.24
N TYR A 242 -10.80 -2.46 -13.13
CA TYR A 242 -9.44 -2.42 -13.65
C TYR A 242 -9.03 -3.82 -14.09
N GLY A 243 -8.23 -3.90 -15.15
CA GLY A 243 -7.47 -5.10 -15.45
C GLY A 243 -6.09 -5.03 -14.80
N ILE A 244 -5.40 -6.15 -14.79
CA ILE A 244 -4.01 -6.22 -14.34
C ILE A 244 -3.17 -6.94 -15.39
N LYS A 245 -1.87 -6.70 -15.38
CA LYS A 245 -0.88 -7.36 -16.22
C LYS A 245 0.37 -7.67 -15.42
N LEU A 246 1.16 -8.62 -15.91
CA LEU A 246 2.50 -8.87 -15.38
C LEU A 246 3.36 -7.61 -15.56
N GLY A 247 3.94 -7.12 -14.48
CA GLY A 247 4.76 -5.91 -14.54
C GLY A 247 5.33 -5.52 -13.18
N THR A 248 6.31 -4.63 -13.20
CA THR A 248 6.95 -4.15 -11.98
C THR A 248 6.33 -2.81 -11.57
N PRO A 249 5.87 -2.64 -10.31
CA PRO A 249 5.32 -1.37 -9.87
C PRO A 249 6.41 -0.29 -9.86
N ARG A 250 6.04 0.89 -10.36
CA ARG A 250 6.87 2.09 -10.31
C ARG A 250 6.87 2.69 -8.91
N GLU A 251 7.91 3.45 -8.59
CA GLU A 251 8.08 4.11 -7.29
C GLU A 251 6.98 5.15 -7.02
N TYR A 252 6.67 5.43 -5.76
CA TYR A 252 5.58 6.32 -5.37
C TYR A 252 5.58 7.67 -6.11
N TYR A 253 6.75 8.30 -6.24
CA TYR A 253 6.95 9.61 -6.87
C TYR A 253 7.39 9.54 -8.34
N ASN A 254 7.18 8.41 -9.01
CA ASN A 254 7.42 8.28 -10.45
C ASN A 254 6.58 9.29 -11.26
N GLU A 255 7.08 9.74 -12.41
CA GLU A 255 6.41 10.73 -13.27
C GLU A 255 4.99 10.33 -13.69
N ASP A 256 4.79 9.04 -13.99
CA ASP A 256 3.48 8.47 -14.38
C ASP A 256 2.41 8.69 -13.29
N HIS A 257 2.82 8.82 -12.03
CA HIS A 257 1.91 8.99 -10.89
C HIS A 257 1.52 10.45 -10.67
N ARG A 258 2.25 11.41 -11.24
CA ARG A 258 2.10 12.84 -10.93
C ARG A 258 2.15 13.74 -12.18
N PRO A 259 1.38 13.44 -13.24
CA PRO A 259 1.47 14.14 -14.52
C PRO A 259 1.19 15.65 -14.42
N THR A 260 0.32 16.07 -13.49
CA THR A 260 0.00 17.49 -13.26
C THR A 260 1.24 18.32 -12.91
N HIS A 261 2.16 17.80 -12.10
CA HIS A 261 3.39 18.51 -11.74
C HIS A 261 4.32 18.76 -12.94
N PHE A 262 4.26 17.91 -13.96
CA PHE A 262 5.07 18.07 -15.18
C PHE A 262 4.38 18.99 -16.19
N LEU A 263 3.05 18.85 -16.35
CA LEU A 263 2.27 19.71 -17.25
C LEU A 263 2.25 21.17 -16.77
N GLU A 264 2.14 21.41 -15.47
CA GLU A 264 2.23 22.77 -14.90
C GLU A 264 3.60 23.43 -15.15
N PHE A 265 4.67 22.63 -15.16
CA PHE A 265 6.01 23.14 -15.44
C PHE A 265 6.17 23.54 -16.91
N SER A 266 5.65 22.74 -17.84
CA SER A 266 5.68 23.06 -19.27
C SER A 266 4.95 24.37 -19.60
N ASN A 267 3.85 24.68 -18.92
CA ASN A 267 3.08 25.91 -19.15
C ASN A 267 3.79 27.17 -18.62
N LEU A 268 4.80 27.05 -17.74
CA LEU A 268 5.57 28.19 -17.23
C LEU A 268 6.61 28.68 -18.25
N GLU A 269 7.14 27.79 -19.09
CA GLU A 269 8.14 28.15 -20.11
C GLU A 269 7.55 28.98 -21.27
N GLU A 270 6.24 28.92 -21.50
CA GLU A 270 5.56 29.77 -22.50
C GLU A 270 5.47 31.25 -22.08
N GLY A 271 5.74 31.59 -20.82
CA GLY A 271 5.56 32.93 -20.25
C GLY A 271 6.81 33.80 -20.13
N GLU A 272 8.02 33.27 -20.31
CA GLU A 272 9.29 34.01 -20.14
C GLU A 272 10.22 33.83 -21.35
N THR A 273 9.79 34.31 -22.52
CA THR A 273 10.72 34.63 -23.61
C THR A 273 11.40 35.98 -23.33
N ALA A 274 12.27 36.01 -22.33
CA ALA A 274 13.38 36.97 -22.36
C ALA A 274 14.41 36.40 -23.35
N GLU A 275 14.24 36.72 -24.63
CA GLU A 275 15.22 36.46 -25.69
C GLU A 275 16.49 37.27 -25.42
N GLY A 276 17.37 36.75 -24.56
CA GLY A 276 18.79 37.06 -24.64
C GLY A 276 19.43 36.16 -25.69
N ASP A 277 20.33 36.71 -26.50
CA ASP A 277 21.06 35.94 -27.52
C ASP A 277 21.66 34.65 -26.91
N ARG A 278 21.13 33.51 -27.33
CA ARG A 278 21.64 32.19 -26.96
C ARG A 278 22.49 31.66 -28.11
N GLU A 279 23.80 31.85 -28.03
CA GLU A 279 24.73 31.17 -28.94
C GLU A 279 24.86 29.69 -28.54
N ASP A 280 24.32 28.80 -29.36
CA ASP A 280 24.60 27.36 -29.29
C ASP A 280 25.75 27.02 -30.26
N THR A 281 26.96 27.00 -29.72
CA THR A 281 28.20 26.68 -30.45
C THR A 281 28.42 25.18 -30.67
N PHE A 282 27.47 24.34 -30.27
CA PHE A 282 27.53 22.88 -30.37
C PHE A 282 26.51 22.29 -31.36
N SER A 283 25.91 23.13 -32.20
CA SER A 283 25.06 22.71 -33.32
C SER A 283 25.85 22.47 -34.61
#